data_AF-H8FT27-F1
#
_entry.id   AF-H8FT27-F1
#
_cell.length_a   1.000
_cell.length_b   1.000
_cell.length_c   1.000
_cell.angle_alpha   90.00
_cell.angle_beta   90.00
_cell.angle_gamma   90.00
#
_symmetry.space_group_name_H-M   'P 1'
#
loop_
_entity.id
_entity.type
_entity.pdbx_description
1 polymer ?
#
loop_
_entity_poly.entity_id
_entity_poly.type
_entity_poly.pdbx_seq_one_letter_code
_entity_poly.pdbx_strand_id
1 'polypeptide(L)' 'MIQIIADACSAARRQGLGARETHDAIQLALLARDPTLRPATARIIADQLFPVVERTMGH' A
#
# COMPACT_ATOMS: atom_id res chain seq x y z
N MET A 1 -10.52 -4.30 -7.18
CA MET A 1 -9.90 -3.11 -6.54
C MET A 1 -8.88 -3.52 -5.49
N ILE A 2 -9.23 -4.43 -4.58
CA ILE A 2 -8.33 -4.93 -3.52
C ILE A 2 -7.10 -5.69 -4.06
N GLN A 3 -7.23 -6.46 -5.16
CA GLN A 3 -6.13 -7.30 -5.64
C GLN A 3 -4.89 -6.54 -6.16
N ILE A 4 -5.04 -5.37 -6.80
CA ILE A 4 -3.87 -4.60 -7.26
C ILE A 4 -3.14 -3.96 -6.08
N ILE A 5 -3.88 -3.56 -5.05
CA ILE A 5 -3.29 -2.99 -3.84
C ILE A 5 -2.57 -4.10 -3.05
N ALA A 6 -3.16 -5.30 -2.98
CA ALA A 6 -2.51 -6.47 -2.41
C ALA A 6 -1.24 -6.87 -3.19
N ASP A 7 -1.26 -6.77 -4.53
CA ASP A 7 -0.11 -7.10 -5.37
C ASP A 7 1.03 -6.07 -5.22
N ALA A 8 0.71 -4.77 -5.24
CA ALA A 8 1.67 -3.70 -4.97
C ALA A 8 2.28 -3.82 -3.58
N CYS A 9 1.48 -4.18 -2.57
CA CYS A 9 1.97 -4.37 -1.22
C CYS A 9 2.82 -5.64 -1.08
N SER A 10 2.45 -6.71 -1.78
CA SER A 10 3.23 -7.95 -1.84
C SER A 10 4.56 -7.76 -2.59
N ALA A 11 4.57 -6.94 -3.64
CA ALA A 11 5.76 -6.54 -4.38
C ALA A 11 6.69 -5.66 -3.54
N ALA A 12 6.14 -4.68 -2.81
CA ALA A 12 6.91 -3.81 -1.92
C ALA A 12 7.63 -4.61 -0.83
N ARG A 13 6.95 -5.61 -0.26
CA ARG A 13 7.54 -6.51 0.75
C ARG A 13 8.54 -7.50 0.16
N ARG A 14 8.30 -8.00 -1.07
CA ARG A 14 9.28 -8.83 -1.81
C ARG A 14 10.60 -8.08 -2.06
N GLN A 15 10.56 -6.76 -2.12
CA GLN A 15 11.75 -5.92 -2.21
C GLN A 15 12.38 -5.58 -0.85
N GLY A 16 11.83 -6.04 0.28
CA GLY A 16 12.38 -5.77 1.61
C GLY A 16 12.26 -4.30 2.03
N LEU A 17 11.32 -3.55 1.45
CA LEU A 17 11.11 -2.15 1.78
C LEU A 17 10.65 -2.00 3.24
N GLY A 18 11.24 -1.04 3.95
CA GLY A 18 10.85 -0.73 5.32
C GLY A 18 9.41 -0.24 5.44
N ALA A 19 8.93 -0.04 6.67
CA ALA A 19 7.55 0.40 6.94
C ALA A 19 7.15 1.66 6.16
N ARG A 20 8.06 2.64 6.10
CA ARG A 20 7.81 3.93 5.43
C ARG A 20 7.79 3.81 3.92
N GLU A 21 8.70 3.03 3.36
CA GLU A 21 8.79 2.77 1.93
C GLU A 21 7.64 1.89 1.43
N THR A 22 7.17 0.94 2.23
CA THR A 22 5.97 0.15 1.93
C THR A 22 4.73 1.04 1.92
N HIS A 23 4.59 1.93 2.90
CA HIS A 23 3.50 2.90 2.95
C HIS A 23 3.50 3.83 1.73
N ASP A 24 4.68 4.36 1.35
CA ASP A 24 4.81 5.24 0.18
C ASP A 24 4.47 4.50 -1.13
N ALA A 25 4.92 3.25 -1.27
CA ALA A 25 4.59 2.40 -2.41
C ALA A 25 3.08 2.13 -2.56
N ILE A 26 2.37 1.87 -1.46
CA ILE A 26 0.90 1.69 -1.48
C ILE A 26 0.23 2.99 -1.92
N GLN A 27 0.66 4.14 -1.40
CA GLN A 27 0.12 5.44 -1.76
C GLN A 27 0.34 5.75 -3.24
N LEU A 28 1.55 5.51 -3.76
CA LEU A 28 1.89 5.67 -5.18
C LEU A 28 1.07 4.73 -6.07
N ALA A 29 0.90 3.47 -5.68
CA ALA A 29 0.07 2.52 -6.43
C ALA A 29 -1.41 2.94 -6.48
N LEU A 30 -1.93 3.53 -5.40
CA LEU A 30 -3.29 4.08 -5.35
C LEU A 30 -3.44 5.28 -6.31
N LEU A 31 -2.49 6.22 -6.28
CA LEU A 31 -2.51 7.40 -7.15
C LEU A 31 -2.27 7.08 -8.63
N ALA A 32 -1.36 6.15 -8.91
CA ALA A 32 -1.09 5.69 -10.28
C ALA A 32 -2.30 4.97 -10.89
N ARG A 33 -3.09 4.28 -10.06
CA ARG A 33 -4.28 3.57 -10.51
C ARG A 33 -5.51 4.47 -10.62
N ASP A 34 -5.65 5.43 -9.71
CA ASP A 34 -6.72 6.41 -9.74
C ASP A 34 -6.13 7.82 -9.58
N PRO A 35 -5.82 8.50 -10.70
CA PRO A 35 -5.25 9.85 -10.66
C PRO A 35 -6.27 10.91 -10.22
N THR A 36 -7.55 10.55 -10.10
CA THR A 36 -8.60 11.44 -9.56
C THR A 36 -8.70 11.36 -8.04
N LEU A 37 -8.09 10.32 -7.44
CA LEU A 37 -8.02 10.11 -6.02
C LEU A 37 -7.14 11.16 -5.38
N ARG A 38 -7.64 11.80 -4.32
CA ARG A 38 -6.87 12.80 -3.61
C ARG A 38 -5.69 12.15 -2.88
N PRO A 39 -4.51 12.78 -2.83
CA PRO A 39 -3.35 12.28 -2.11
C PRO A 39 -3.66 11.98 -0.62
N ALA A 40 -4.47 12.83 0.01
CA ALA A 40 -4.91 12.63 1.38
C ALA A 40 -5.77 11.35 1.55
N THR A 41 -6.64 11.04 0.59
CA THR A 41 -7.45 9.83 0.59
C THR A 41 -6.59 8.59 0.36
N ALA A 42 -5.63 8.66 -0.58
CA ALA A 42 -4.66 7.59 -0.82
C ALA A 42 -3.85 7.27 0.44
N ARG A 43 -3.45 8.30 1.19
CA ARG A 43 -2.75 8.17 2.47
C ARG A 43 -3.58 7.49 3.55
N ILE A 44 -4.86 7.86 3.70
CA ILE A 44 -5.77 7.22 4.66
C ILE A 44 -5.94 5.73 4.33
N ILE A 45 -6.09 5.41 3.04
CA ILE A 45 -6.24 4.02 2.59
C ILE A 45 -4.93 3.25 2.84
N ALA A 46 -3.77 3.85 2.56
CA ALA A 46 -2.47 3.24 2.85
C ALA A 46 -2.25 2.98 4.35
N ASP A 47 -2.62 3.93 5.21
CA ASP A 47 -2.53 3.82 6.68
C ASP A 47 -3.45 2.72 7.23
N GLN A 48 -4.64 2.53 6.65
CA GLN A 48 -5.54 1.44 7.02
C GLN A 48 -5.07 0.06 6.52
N LEU A 49 -4.40 0.02 5.36
CA LEU A 49 -3.94 -1.23 4.76
C LEU A 49 -2.61 -1.72 5.32
N PHE A 50 -1.71 -0.80 5.71
CA PHE A 50 -0.42 -1.11 6.28
C PHE A 50 -0.49 -2.10 7.47
N PRO A 51 -1.30 -1.89 8.52
CA PRO A 51 -1.39 -2.81 9.65
C PRO A 51 -2.08 -4.14 9.30
N VAL A 52 -2.97 -4.15 8.29
CA VAL A 52 -3.61 -5.38 7.80
C VAL A 52 -2.58 -6.25 7.09
N VAL A 53 -1.71 -5.64 6.29
CA VAL A 53 -0.63 -6.33 5.59
C VAL A 53 0.44 -6.81 6.56
N GLU A 54 0.85 -5.99 7.53
CA GLU A 54 1.77 -6.42 8.59
C GLU A 54 1.23 -7.64 9.36
N ARG A 55 -0.06 -7.61 9.74
CA ARG A 55 -0.70 -8.70 10.50
C ARG A 55 -0.85 -9.99 9.68
N THR A 56 -1.23 -9.88 8.40
CA THR A 56 -1.47 -11.05 7.53
C THR A 56 -0.16 -11.78 7.19
N MET A 57 0.97 -11.09 7.29
CA MET A 57 2.26 -11.62 6.85
C MET A 57 3.30 -11.70 7.99
N GLY A 58 2.85 -11.57 9.24
CA GLY A 58 3.63 -11.79 10.48
C GLY A 58 3.32 -13.12 11.16
N HIS A 59 2.75 -14.09 10.43
CA HIS A 59 2.48 -15.45 10.92
C HIS A 59 3.10 -16.47 10.00
#